data_AF-A0A090AKZ0-F1
#
_entry.id   AF-A0A090AKZ0-F1
#
_cell.length_a   1.000
_cell.length_b   1.000
_cell.length_c   1.000
_cell.angle_alpha   90.00
_cell.angle_beta   90.00
_cell.angle_gamma   90.00
#
_symmetry.space_group_name_H-M   'P 1'
#
loop_
_entity.id
_entity.type
_entity.pdbx_description
1 polymer ?
#
loop_
_entity_poly.entity_id
_entity_poly.type
_entity_poly.pdbx_seq_one_letter_code
_entity_poly.pdbx_strand_id
1 'polypeptide(L)'
;MKSTIYIETSIISYLTAKPSRDLIVVAHQQLTLEWWEKVRHQVNCVISGLVIQEISRGDQDAAKKRLEAAAQLTVLELNDEIRTLAINTLLPYRFQPVQKWMLFT
;
A
#
# COMPACT_ATOMS: atom_id res chain seq x y z
N MET A 1 -10.12 -6.17 21.98
CA MET A 1 -8.91 -6.21 21.14
C MET A 1 -9.19 -5.42 19.87
N LYS A 2 -8.27 -4.58 19.38
CA LYS A 2 -8.44 -3.90 18.09
C LYS A 2 -8.10 -4.87 16.96
N SER A 3 -8.91 -4.90 15.90
CA SER A 3 -8.58 -5.68 14.70
C SER A 3 -7.31 -5.15 14.04
N THR A 4 -6.51 -6.05 13.48
CA THR A 4 -5.31 -5.69 12.70
C THR A 4 -5.65 -5.70 11.22
N ILE A 5 -5.30 -4.62 10.51
CA ILE A 5 -5.57 -4.46 9.08
C ILE A 5 -4.26 -4.17 8.35
N TYR A 6 -3.98 -4.95 7.31
CA TYR A 6 -2.84 -4.70 6.42
C TYR A 6 -3.19 -3.61 5.41
N ILE A 7 -2.29 -2.63 5.22
CA ILE A 7 -2.46 -1.53 4.29
C ILE A 7 -1.58 -1.75 3.07
N GLU A 8 -2.21 -1.94 1.92
CA GLU A 8 -1.53 -2.09 0.63
C GLU A 8 -1.04 -0.74 0.07
N THR A 9 -0.04 -0.80 -0.81
CA THR A 9 0.58 0.37 -1.47
C THR A 9 -0.42 1.26 -2.21
N SER A 10 -1.48 0.66 -2.79
CA SER A 10 -2.51 1.39 -3.51
C SER A 10 -3.31 2.33 -2.60
N ILE A 11 -3.57 1.94 -1.35
CA ILE A 11 -4.27 2.77 -0.36
C ILE A 11 -3.46 4.04 -0.08
N ILE A 12 -2.16 3.90 0.16
CA ILE A 12 -1.27 5.05 0.41
C ILE A 12 -1.16 5.94 -0.83
N SER A 13 -1.13 5.32 -2.02
CA SER A 13 -1.13 6.04 -3.30
C SER A 13 -2.41 6.85 -3.50
N TYR A 14 -3.59 6.26 -3.31
CA TYR A 14 -4.86 6.97 -3.44
C TYR A 14 -5.02 8.09 -2.42
N LEU A 15 -4.56 7.89 -1.19
CA LEU A 15 -4.64 8.88 -0.11
C LEU A 15 -3.86 10.17 -0.42
N THR A 16 -2.72 10.05 -1.10
CA THR A 16 -1.77 11.16 -1.28
C THR A 16 -1.69 11.70 -2.71
N ALA A 17 -2.26 10.97 -3.67
CA ALA A 17 -2.32 11.39 -5.06
C ALA A 17 -3.14 12.67 -5.24
N LYS A 18 -2.80 13.43 -6.28
CA LYS A 18 -3.61 14.57 -6.70
C LYS A 18 -5.01 14.06 -7.12
N PRO A 19 -6.07 14.87 -6.95
CA PRO A 19 -7.39 14.51 -7.44
C PRO A 19 -7.36 14.11 -8.91
N SER A 20 -7.86 12.91 -9.21
CA SER A 20 -7.91 12.41 -10.58
C SER A 20 -9.09 13.01 -11.35
N ARG A 21 -9.03 12.96 -12.69
CA ARG A 21 -10.18 13.22 -13.57
C ARG A 21 -10.90 11.92 -13.99
N ASP A 22 -10.29 10.78 -13.72
CA ASP A 22 -10.89 9.46 -13.94
C ASP A 22 -11.87 9.16 -12.81
N LEU A 23 -13.15 8.95 -13.14
CA LEU A 23 -14.23 8.73 -12.19
C LEU A 23 -13.99 7.51 -11.28
N ILE A 24 -13.37 6.44 -11.80
CA ILE A 24 -13.08 5.23 -11.02
C ILE A 24 -11.98 5.54 -10.00
N VAL A 25 -10.94 6.26 -10.43
CA VAL A 25 -9.85 6.66 -9.53
C VAL A 25 -10.38 7.63 -8.46
N VAL A 26 -11.22 8.58 -8.82
CA VAL A 26 -11.87 9.50 -7.86
C VAL A 26 -12.66 8.72 -6.81
N ALA A 27 -13.42 7.71 -7.21
CA ALA A 27 -14.17 6.87 -6.26
C ALA A 27 -13.24 6.15 -5.27
N HIS A 28 -12.13 5.57 -5.74
CA HIS A 28 -11.14 4.94 -4.86
C HIS A 28 -10.45 5.94 -3.92
N GLN A 29 -10.12 7.14 -4.41
CA GLN A 29 -9.55 8.22 -3.60
C GLN A 29 -10.53 8.63 -2.49
N GLN A 30 -11.81 8.80 -2.82
CA GLN A 30 -12.82 9.19 -1.85
C GLN A 30 -13.06 8.12 -0.79
N LEU A 31 -13.19 6.85 -1.19
CA LEU A 31 -13.37 5.73 -0.26
C LEU A 31 -12.14 5.56 0.65
N THR A 32 -10.94 5.72 0.09
CA THR A 32 -9.70 5.67 0.85
C THR A 32 -9.65 6.78 1.89
N LEU A 33 -9.95 8.02 1.50
CA LEU A 33 -9.96 9.17 2.41
C LEU A 33 -11.00 8.99 3.53
N GLU A 34 -12.22 8.58 3.18
CA GLU A 34 -13.28 8.37 4.15
C GLU A 34 -12.90 7.27 5.17
N TRP A 35 -12.35 6.16 4.70
CA TRP A 35 -11.88 5.09 5.57
C TRP A 35 -10.70 5.55 6.44
N TRP A 36 -9.77 6.33 5.87
CA TRP A 36 -8.60 6.82 6.58
C TRP A 36 -9.00 7.72 7.76
N GLU A 37 -9.89 8.67 7.53
CA GLU A 37 -10.35 9.59 8.57
C GLU A 37 -11.21 8.90 9.63
N LYS A 38 -12.10 7.98 9.21
CA LYS A 38 -13.10 7.40 10.12
C LYS A 38 -12.60 6.15 10.85
N VAL A 39 -11.83 5.29 10.20
CA VAL A 39 -11.58 3.92 10.67
C VAL A 39 -10.14 3.71 11.12
N ARG A 40 -9.15 4.36 10.50
CA ARG A 40 -7.70 4.11 10.76
C ARG A 40 -7.33 4.09 12.23
N HIS A 41 -7.86 5.00 13.04
CA HIS A 41 -7.54 5.13 14.47
C HIS A 41 -8.22 4.07 15.36
N GLN A 42 -9.23 3.38 14.83
CA GLN A 42 -9.98 2.34 15.52
C GLN A 42 -9.33 0.95 15.40
N VAL A 43 -8.40 0.78 14.47
CA VAL A 43 -7.72 -0.49 14.15
C VAL A 43 -6.20 -0.37 14.28
N ASN A 44 -5.52 -1.52 14.33
CA ASN A 44 -4.07 -1.60 14.26
C ASN A 44 -3.66 -1.74 12.78
N CYS A 45 -3.17 -0.68 12.16
CA CYS A 45 -2.72 -0.76 10.78
C CYS A 45 -1.25 -1.14 10.69
N VAL A 46 -1.00 -2.11 9.82
CA VAL A 46 0.31 -2.67 9.56
C VAL A 46 0.64 -2.61 8.07
N ILE A 47 1.92 -2.50 7.73
CA ILE A 47 2.44 -2.53 6.35
C ILE A 47 3.64 -3.47 6.27
N SER A 48 4.00 -3.93 5.08
CA SER A 48 5.26 -4.64 4.89
C SER A 48 6.41 -3.68 4.55
N GLY A 49 7.65 -4.17 4.69
CA GLY A 49 8.81 -3.45 4.15
C GLY A 49 8.76 -3.27 2.63
N LEU A 50 8.03 -4.11 1.90
CA LEU A 50 7.84 -3.96 0.45
C LEU A 50 6.99 -2.72 0.12
N VAL A 51 5.94 -2.44 0.92
CA VAL A 51 5.15 -1.21 0.77
C VAL A 51 6.05 0.03 0.90
N ILE A 52 6.97 0.06 1.88
CA ILE A 52 7.95 1.15 2.02
C ILE A 52 8.82 1.30 0.76
N GLN A 53 9.29 0.19 0.20
CA GLN A 53 10.08 0.19 -1.04
C GLN A 53 9.29 0.70 -2.25
N GLU A 54 8.01 0.41 -2.34
CA GLU A 54 7.16 0.84 -3.45
C GLU A 54 6.79 2.33 -3.32
N ILE A 55 6.40 2.77 -2.13
CA ILE A 55 5.98 4.16 -1.91
C ILE A 55 7.13 5.17 -1.94
N SER A 56 8.38 4.71 -1.79
CA SER A 56 9.59 5.56 -1.88
C SER A 56 10.07 5.82 -3.31
N ARG A 57 9.52 5.13 -4.32
CA ARG A 57 9.94 5.26 -5.73
C ARG A 57 9.14 6.31 -6.48
N GLY A 58 9.71 6.85 -7.56
CA GLY A 58 9.06 7.80 -8.46
C GLY A 58 9.40 9.26 -8.14
N ASP A 59 8.47 10.16 -8.40
CA ASP A 59 8.61 11.59 -8.11
C ASP A 59 8.91 11.84 -6.61
N GLN A 60 9.89 12.71 -6.34
CA GLN A 60 10.42 12.90 -4.98
C GLN A 60 9.38 13.52 -4.04
N ASP A 61 8.59 14.49 -4.51
CA ASP A 61 7.57 15.14 -3.70
C ASP A 61 6.40 14.18 -3.42
N ALA A 62 6.00 13.38 -4.41
CA ALA A 62 4.98 12.36 -4.24
C ALA A 62 5.45 11.22 -3.31
N ALA A 63 6.71 10.79 -3.41
CA ALA A 63 7.29 9.79 -2.52
C ALA A 63 7.33 10.31 -1.07
N LYS A 64 7.74 11.56 -0.86
CA LYS A 64 7.76 12.21 0.45
C LYS A 64 6.38 12.18 1.11
N LYS A 65 5.33 12.60 0.40
CA LYS A 65 3.95 12.59 0.92
C LYS A 65 3.47 11.19 1.31
N ARG A 66 3.79 10.18 0.50
CA ARG A 66 3.42 8.78 0.80
C ARG A 66 4.15 8.26 2.04
N LEU A 67 5.44 8.56 2.17
CA LEU A 67 6.23 8.18 3.35
C LEU A 67 5.72 8.88 4.62
N GLU A 68 5.37 10.17 4.54
CA GLU A 68 4.75 10.91 5.64
C GLU A 68 3.42 10.28 6.09
N ALA A 69 2.55 9.92 5.14
CA ALA A 69 1.29 9.25 5.43
C ALA A 69 1.48 7.85 6.07
N ALA A 70 2.56 7.15 5.72
CA ALA A 70 2.87 5.83 6.25
C ALA A 70 3.66 5.86 7.58
N ALA A 71 4.13 7.03 8.03
CA ALA A 71 5.08 7.14 9.15
C ALA A 71 4.55 6.61 10.49
N GLN A 72 3.23 6.61 10.70
CA GLN A 72 2.57 6.12 11.91
C GLN A 72 2.07 4.67 11.80
N LEU A 73 2.38 3.97 10.70
CA LEU A 73 1.98 2.58 10.49
C LEU A 73 3.06 1.64 11.02
N THR A 74 2.64 0.53 11.61
CA THR A 74 3.59 -0.49 12.08
C THR A 74 4.13 -1.28 10.90
N VAL A 75 5.45 -1.36 10.74
CA VAL A 75 6.08 -2.20 9.73
C VAL A 75 6.21 -3.63 10.26
N LEU A 76 5.67 -4.59 9.53
CA LEU A 76 5.83 -6.01 9.82
C LEU A 76 7.24 -6.46 9.45
N GLU A 77 7.90 -7.15 10.38
CA GLU A 77 9.20 -7.76 10.14
C GLU A 77 9.07 -8.97 9.20
N LEU A 78 9.99 -9.05 8.25
CA LEU A 78 10.15 -10.23 7.40
C LEU A 78 11.04 -11.24 8.12
N ASN A 79 10.53 -12.45 8.33
CA ASN A 79 11.31 -13.58 8.84
C ASN A 79 11.48 -14.66 7.75
N ASP A 80 12.34 -15.64 8.01
CA ASP A 80 12.66 -16.70 7.06
C ASP A 80 11.48 -17.62 6.78
N GLU A 81 10.56 -17.78 7.73
CA GLU A 81 9.34 -18.56 7.56
C GLU A 81 8.41 -17.91 6.52
N ILE A 82 8.21 -16.59 6.59
CA ILE A 82 7.42 -15.82 5.63
C ILE A 82 8.04 -15.93 4.23
N ARG A 83 9.37 -15.82 4.12
CA ARG A 83 10.07 -15.97 2.83
C ARG A 83 9.88 -17.36 2.25
N THR A 84 10.05 -18.39 3.07
CA THR A 84 9.89 -19.79 2.67
C THR A 84 8.46 -20.06 2.22
N LEU A 85 7.48 -19.55 2.97
CA LEU A 85 6.08 -19.66 2.61
C LEU A 85 5.80 -19.00 1.25
N ALA A 86 6.23 -17.75 1.06
CA ALA A 86 6.04 -17.04 -0.20
C ALA A 86 6.66 -17.80 -1.39
N ILE A 87 7.88 -18.32 -1.23
CA ILE A 87 8.55 -19.11 -2.27
C ILE A 87 7.73 -20.37 -2.60
N ASN A 88 7.35 -21.14 -1.58
CA ASN A 88 6.60 -22.39 -1.78
C ASN A 88 5.21 -22.16 -2.35
N THR A 89 4.57 -21.04 -2.01
CA THR A 89 3.25 -20.69 -2.56
C THR A 89 3.35 -20.10 -3.96
N LEU A 90 4.37 -19.31 -4.31
CA LEU A 90 4.44 -18.59 -5.58
C LEU A 90 5.16 -19.36 -6.70
N LEU A 91 6.16 -20.20 -6.37
CA LEU A 91 6.91 -20.98 -7.36
C LEU A 91 6.05 -21.95 -8.20
N PRO A 92 5.02 -22.64 -7.64
CA PRO A 92 4.13 -23.49 -8.44
C PRO A 92 3.35 -22.73 -9.52
N TYR A 93 3.18 -21.41 -9.38
CA TYR A 93 2.32 -20.62 -10.26
C TYR A 93 3.07 -19.79 -11.31
N ARG A 94 4.39 -19.95 -11.49
CA ARG A 94 5.26 -19.21 -12.45
C ARG A 94 4.67 -17.84 -12.82
N PHE A 95 4.77 -16.88 -11.90
CA PHE A 95 4.32 -15.51 -12.11
C PHE A 95 4.85 -14.99 -13.47
N GLN A 96 3.96 -14.82 -14.45
CA GLN A 96 4.27 -13.91 -15.56
C GLN A 96 4.21 -12.50 -14.97
N PRO A 97 5.28 -11.71 -15.04
CA PRO A 97 5.25 -10.35 -14.52
C PRO A 97 4.21 -9.56 -15.31
N VAL A 98 3.05 -9.32 -14.71
CA VAL A 98 2.06 -8.42 -15.28
C VAL A 98 2.65 -7.02 -15.17
N GLN A 99 3.02 -6.43 -16.30
CA GLN A 99 3.51 -5.05 -16.45
C GLN A 99 2.41 -4.01 -16.12
N LYS A 100 1.77 -4.10 -14.96
CA LYS A 100 0.67 -3.19 -14.57
C LYS A 100 1.15 -1.95 -13.81
N TRP A 101 2.45 -1.73 -13.67
CA TRP A 101 3.01 -0.60 -12.92
C TRP A 101 3.11 0.72 -13.73
N MET A 102 2.55 0.78 -14.94
CA MET A 102 2.74 1.92 -15.86
C MET A 102 1.50 2.81 -16.11
N LEU A 103 0.42 2.69 -15.32
CA LEU A 103 -0.83 3.44 -15.58
C LEU A 103 -1.15 4.56 -14.59
N PHE A 104 -0.19 5.01 -13.78
CA PHE A 104 -0.40 6.19 -12.92
C PHE A 104 0.79 7.15 -12.94
N THR A 105 1.23 7.53 -14.14
CA THR A 105 2.03 8.75 -14.39
C THR A 105 1.18 9.79 -15.11
#